data_AF-A0A2J7QGA8-F1
#
_entry.id   AF-A0A2J7QGA8-F1
#
_cell.length_a   1.000
_cell.length_b   1.000
_cell.length_c   1.000
_cell.angle_alpha   90.00
_cell.angle_beta   90.00
_cell.angle_gamma   90.00
#
_symmetry.space_group_name_H-M   'P 1'
#
loop_
_entity.id
_entity.type
_entity.pdbx_description
1 polymer ?
#
loop_
_entity_poly.entity_id
_entity_poly.type
_entity_poly.pdbx_seq_one_letter_code
_entity_poly.pdbx_strand_id
1 'polypeptide(L)'
;MATTAWRLLTLLTLLTELPLGLQFEIGGVDVGAGRLLTKVSSELMKGLQLPKQTSTAPQDPQHMETGDDDDLEDSDAPMDEQEAAMWHNLLDEIVKETDQLDDTIFEEEEETIGTRAEVPEAVDCYGLPTPISKALRFLFRTDRKETVNTRYFLSTRKHRDTVEIKQDPEFNFNSTDFDPRRSKTVFIVHGFMSNGEMQWVRNLSDAMLNMVDANVIAVDWSGGGGSWMYWRAVANTRVTGAEVTKLIEKMMKMGLKNKSIHLIGHSLGAHICSYIAAHLGGVARITGLDPAQPCFQTDSPDIRLDPSDADFIDVIHTNGRVLLKVGLGLPQPIGHVDFYPNGGAKQPGCSKKRNKLLFPVLGFIKSRIEKSICSHGRSYMFFIESLKMSDKCSFWGHRWDRNESDANTAVAAPCTAANCTEMGIETDIFPARGSFYVPTQAKTPYCIQDPRTDDEMVTSLSKLYRRVNRIDRNDGN
;
A
#
# COMPACT_ATOMS: atom_id res chain seq x y z
N MET A 1 17.46 -20.39 5.94
CA MET A 1 17.18 -21.07 4.66
C MET A 1 15.72 -21.47 4.51
N ALA A 2 15.03 -21.96 5.56
CA ALA A 2 13.57 -22.23 5.55
C ALA A 2 12.71 -21.00 5.16
N THR A 3 13.11 -19.80 5.56
CA THR A 3 12.45 -18.53 5.19
C THR A 3 12.56 -18.20 3.70
N THR A 4 13.66 -18.58 3.04
CA THR A 4 13.89 -18.32 1.61
C THR A 4 13.09 -19.30 0.74
N ALA A 5 13.03 -20.58 1.14
CA ALA A 5 12.25 -21.61 0.46
C ALA A 5 10.74 -21.31 0.51
N TRP A 6 10.22 -20.87 1.66
CA TRP A 6 8.80 -20.49 1.78
C TRP A 6 8.45 -19.18 1.06
N ARG A 7 9.40 -18.23 0.97
CA ARG A 7 9.25 -17.01 0.14
C ARG A 7 9.17 -17.36 -1.35
N LEU A 8 10.00 -18.31 -1.82
CA LEU A 8 9.90 -18.86 -3.18
C LEU A 8 8.59 -19.63 -3.40
N LEU A 9 8.13 -20.41 -2.42
CA LEU A 9 6.87 -21.15 -2.49
C LEU A 9 5.66 -20.21 -2.55
N THR A 10 5.70 -19.08 -1.83
CA THR A 10 4.68 -18.01 -1.87
C THR A 10 4.67 -17.32 -3.24
N LEU A 11 5.85 -17.07 -3.81
CA LEU A 11 6.00 -16.56 -5.18
C LEU A 11 5.41 -17.55 -6.20
N LEU A 12 5.73 -18.84 -6.07
CA LEU A 12 5.23 -19.91 -6.95
C LEU A 12 3.73 -20.17 -6.81
N THR A 13 3.15 -20.04 -5.61
CA THR A 13 1.69 -20.15 -5.41
C THR A 13 0.94 -18.96 -5.99
N LEU A 14 1.48 -17.74 -5.85
CA LEU A 14 0.95 -16.56 -6.53
C LEU A 14 1.02 -16.67 -8.06
N LEU A 15 2.03 -17.36 -8.58
CA LEU A 15 2.18 -17.60 -10.02
C LEU A 15 1.33 -18.78 -10.55
N THR A 16 0.95 -19.75 -9.70
CA THR A 16 0.19 -20.95 -10.11
C THR A 16 -1.34 -20.85 -9.91
N GLU A 17 -1.87 -19.82 -9.24
CA GLU A 17 -3.31 -19.54 -9.16
C GLU A 17 -3.94 -18.98 -10.46
N LEU A 18 -3.28 -19.17 -11.60
CA LEU A 18 -3.82 -18.83 -12.93
C LEU A 18 -4.97 -19.78 -13.31
N PRO A 19 -6.12 -19.28 -13.80
CA PRO A 19 -7.10 -20.15 -14.45
C PRO A 19 -6.47 -20.78 -15.69
N LEU A 20 -6.38 -22.11 -15.70
CA LEU A 20 -5.99 -22.92 -16.85
C LEU A 20 -6.97 -22.64 -18.01
N GLY A 21 -6.61 -21.77 -18.95
CA GLY A 21 -7.47 -21.54 -20.12
C GLY A 21 -7.16 -20.39 -21.08
N LEU A 22 -6.12 -19.56 -20.87
CA LEU A 22 -5.80 -18.48 -21.80
C LEU A 22 -4.50 -18.76 -22.56
N GLN A 23 -4.62 -18.97 -23.88
CA GLN A 23 -3.51 -18.95 -24.82
C GLN A 23 -3.19 -17.48 -25.16
N PHE A 24 -1.90 -17.14 -25.24
CA PHE A 24 -1.41 -15.83 -25.68
C PHE A 24 -0.44 -16.00 -26.85
N GLU A 25 -0.59 -15.16 -27.88
CA GLU A 25 0.42 -14.96 -28.92
C GLU A 25 1.31 -13.77 -28.54
N ILE A 26 2.62 -13.98 -28.50
CA ILE A 26 3.63 -12.92 -28.43
C ILE A 26 4.50 -13.04 -29.68
N GLY A 27 4.46 -12.04 -30.56
CA GLY A 27 5.39 -11.93 -31.69
C GLY A 27 5.37 -13.09 -32.70
N GLY A 28 4.22 -13.76 -32.89
CA GLY A 28 4.11 -14.89 -33.83
C GLY A 28 4.72 -16.20 -33.35
N VAL A 29 5.04 -16.33 -32.06
CA VAL A 29 5.45 -17.60 -31.44
C VAL A 29 4.39 -18.02 -30.42
N ASP A 30 3.83 -19.22 -30.63
CA ASP A 30 2.85 -19.86 -29.76
C ASP A 30 3.57 -20.45 -28.52
N VAL A 31 3.54 -19.72 -27.40
CA VAL A 31 4.16 -20.16 -26.13
C VAL A 31 3.07 -20.61 -25.18
N GLY A 32 2.63 -21.85 -25.34
CA GLY A 32 1.70 -22.46 -24.38
C GLY A 32 2.33 -22.57 -22.99
N ALA A 33 1.66 -22.02 -21.97
CA ALA A 33 1.93 -22.23 -20.54
C ALA A 33 2.07 -23.72 -20.16
N GLY A 34 1.55 -24.61 -21.00
CA GLY A 34 1.74 -26.05 -20.92
C GLY A 34 3.21 -26.49 -20.87
N ARG A 35 4.15 -25.99 -21.69
CA ARG A 35 5.49 -26.62 -21.75
C ARG A 35 6.32 -26.46 -20.48
N LEU A 36 6.21 -25.33 -19.78
CA LEU A 36 6.93 -25.10 -18.52
C LEU A 36 6.29 -25.91 -17.38
N LEU A 37 4.96 -25.88 -17.28
CA LEU A 37 4.21 -26.64 -16.26
C LEU A 37 4.32 -28.17 -16.48
N THR A 38 4.35 -28.64 -17.72
CA THR A 38 4.45 -30.08 -18.04
C THR A 38 5.85 -30.62 -17.77
N LYS A 39 6.92 -29.83 -17.98
CA LYS A 39 8.28 -30.23 -17.63
C LYS A 39 8.51 -30.24 -16.11
N VAL A 40 8.04 -29.20 -15.40
CA VAL A 40 8.11 -29.14 -13.93
C VAL A 40 7.32 -30.29 -13.29
N SER A 41 6.11 -30.59 -13.81
CA SER A 41 5.31 -31.73 -13.36
C SER A 41 5.92 -33.09 -13.70
N SER A 42 6.58 -33.23 -14.86
CA SER A 42 7.27 -34.46 -15.30
C SER A 42 8.43 -34.82 -14.37
N GLU A 43 9.24 -33.84 -13.98
CA GLU A 43 10.39 -34.07 -13.11
C GLU A 43 9.98 -34.30 -11.64
N LEU A 44 8.92 -33.61 -11.16
CA LEU A 44 8.29 -33.89 -9.85
C LEU A 44 7.78 -35.34 -9.74
N MET A 45 7.20 -35.88 -10.81
CA MET A 45 6.65 -37.24 -10.83
C MET A 45 7.72 -38.33 -10.96
N LYS A 46 8.89 -38.03 -11.55
CA LYS A 46 10.04 -38.95 -11.57
C LYS A 46 10.73 -39.09 -10.20
N GLY A 47 10.73 -38.02 -9.40
CA GLY A 47 11.27 -38.04 -8.03
C GLY A 47 10.45 -38.85 -7.01
N LEU A 48 9.17 -39.12 -7.30
CA LEU A 48 8.24 -39.82 -6.40
C LEU A 48 8.22 -41.34 -6.54
N GLN A 49 9.03 -41.95 -7.42
CA GLN A 49 9.04 -43.40 -7.65
C GLN A 49 10.36 -44.06 -7.25
N LEU A 50 10.55 -44.40 -5.97
CA LEU A 50 11.38 -45.53 -5.52
C LEU A 50 10.85 -46.14 -4.18
N PRO A 51 11.16 -47.41 -3.86
CA PRO A 51 10.17 -48.39 -3.40
C PRO A 51 10.00 -48.50 -1.89
N LYS A 52 8.80 -48.95 -1.49
CA LYS A 52 8.43 -49.37 -0.12
C LYS A 52 9.40 -50.43 0.41
N GLN A 53 10.06 -50.15 1.54
CA GLN A 53 10.55 -51.21 2.43
C GLN A 53 9.59 -51.41 3.59
N THR A 54 9.13 -52.65 3.70
CA THR A 54 8.36 -53.25 4.79
C THR A 54 9.24 -53.51 6.01
N SER A 55 8.75 -53.19 7.20
CA SER A 55 9.14 -53.89 8.44
C SER A 55 7.99 -53.89 9.44
N THR A 56 7.92 -55.00 10.17
CA THR A 56 6.80 -55.61 10.88
C THR A 56 6.56 -55.12 12.32
N ALA A 57 5.33 -55.30 12.80
CA ALA A 57 4.80 -55.01 14.14
C ALA A 57 5.38 -55.91 15.28
N PRO A 58 5.00 -55.75 16.57
CA PRO A 58 3.66 -56.15 17.05
C PRO A 58 2.94 -55.19 18.02
N GLN A 59 1.65 -55.49 18.19
CA GLN A 59 0.56 -54.78 18.89
C GLN A 59 0.59 -54.95 20.42
N ASP A 60 -0.04 -54.02 21.16
CA ASP A 60 -1.20 -54.35 22.01
C ASP A 60 -2.02 -53.07 22.39
N PRO A 61 -3.35 -53.16 22.62
CA PRO A 61 -4.27 -52.02 22.72
C PRO A 61 -4.74 -51.75 24.15
N GLN A 62 -5.16 -50.51 24.46
CA GLN A 62 -6.45 -50.23 25.13
C GLN A 62 -6.70 -48.74 25.43
N HIS A 63 -7.99 -48.42 25.37
CA HIS A 63 -8.73 -47.31 25.98
C HIS A 63 -8.90 -45.97 25.22
N MET A 64 -10.12 -45.90 24.67
CA MET A 64 -10.93 -44.76 24.25
C MET A 64 -11.49 -44.03 25.48
N GLU A 65 -11.32 -42.72 25.56
CA GLU A 65 -12.31 -41.81 26.13
C GLU A 65 -12.10 -40.38 25.62
N THR A 66 -13.23 -39.72 25.39
CA THR A 66 -13.47 -38.44 24.73
C THR A 66 -13.26 -37.26 25.67
N GLY A 67 -12.64 -36.18 25.18
CA GLY A 67 -12.63 -34.88 25.84
C GLY A 67 -12.30 -33.78 24.83
N ASP A 68 -13.29 -32.95 24.53
CA ASP A 68 -13.13 -31.66 23.88
C ASP A 68 -12.42 -30.70 24.86
N ASP A 69 -11.30 -30.11 24.46
CA ASP A 69 -10.96 -28.68 24.58
C ASP A 69 -9.46 -28.43 24.29
N ASP A 70 -9.22 -27.22 23.77
CA ASP A 70 -7.98 -26.42 23.81
C ASP A 70 -6.89 -26.51 22.71
N ASP A 71 -6.72 -25.33 22.10
CA ASP A 71 -5.46 -24.64 21.78
C ASP A 71 -4.23 -25.48 21.42
N LEU A 72 -3.89 -25.48 20.12
CA LEU A 72 -2.59 -25.93 19.64
C LEU A 72 -1.73 -24.73 19.24
N GLU A 73 -0.79 -24.41 20.14
CA GLU A 73 0.51 -23.83 19.81
C GLU A 73 1.20 -24.69 18.74
N ASP A 74 1.62 -24.09 17.63
CA ASP A 74 2.45 -24.78 16.62
C ASP A 74 3.93 -24.44 16.86
N SER A 75 4.67 -25.47 17.27
CA SER A 75 6.12 -25.46 17.48
C SER A 75 6.89 -25.66 16.15
N ASP A 76 7.88 -24.82 15.89
CA ASP A 76 8.84 -24.93 14.78
C ASP A 76 9.73 -26.19 14.92
N ALA A 77 9.72 -27.08 13.91
CA ALA A 77 10.71 -28.16 13.76
C ALA A 77 11.62 -27.91 12.53
N PRO A 78 12.94 -28.14 12.62
CA PRO A 78 13.87 -27.92 11.51
C PRO A 78 13.86 -29.05 10.47
N MET A 79 14.12 -28.67 9.21
CA MET A 79 14.09 -29.50 8.00
C MET A 79 15.30 -30.47 7.89
N ASP A 80 15.05 -31.66 7.33
CA ASP A 80 16.00 -32.76 7.10
C ASP A 80 17.11 -32.41 6.09
N GLU A 81 18.33 -32.91 6.35
CA GLU A 81 19.57 -32.72 5.59
C GLU A 81 19.52 -33.31 4.17
N GLN A 82 18.71 -34.35 3.93
CA GLN A 82 18.48 -34.91 2.59
C GLN A 82 17.60 -33.99 1.72
N GLU A 83 16.63 -33.32 2.32
CA GLU A 83 15.78 -32.34 1.64
C GLU A 83 16.58 -31.09 1.26
N ALA A 84 17.49 -30.64 2.13
CA ALA A 84 18.41 -29.54 1.85
C ALA A 84 19.34 -29.81 0.66
N ALA A 85 19.86 -31.05 0.52
CA ALA A 85 20.74 -31.44 -0.58
C ALA A 85 20.01 -31.47 -1.94
N MET A 86 18.74 -31.87 -1.96
CA MET A 86 17.90 -31.84 -3.16
C MET A 86 17.69 -30.42 -3.68
N TRP A 87 17.44 -29.46 -2.78
CA TRP A 87 17.22 -28.05 -3.14
C TRP A 87 18.49 -27.34 -3.60
N HIS A 88 19.66 -27.68 -3.05
CA HIS A 88 20.94 -27.15 -3.50
C HIS A 88 21.25 -27.55 -4.95
N ASN A 89 21.01 -28.81 -5.32
CA ASN A 89 21.26 -29.29 -6.68
C ASN A 89 20.31 -28.65 -7.72
N LEU A 90 19.03 -28.45 -7.36
CA LEU A 90 18.06 -27.79 -8.23
C LEU A 90 18.41 -26.31 -8.49
N LEU A 91 18.92 -25.61 -7.47
CA LEU A 91 19.35 -24.21 -7.60
C LEU A 91 20.62 -24.07 -8.45
N ASP A 92 21.58 -24.99 -8.30
CA ASP A 92 22.80 -25.01 -9.12
C ASP A 92 22.51 -25.31 -10.60
N GLU A 93 21.49 -26.11 -10.90
CA GLU A 93 21.04 -26.38 -12.28
C GLU A 93 20.35 -25.16 -12.90
N ILE A 94 19.49 -24.47 -12.16
CA ILE A 94 18.83 -23.22 -12.61
C ILE A 94 19.86 -22.12 -12.89
N VAL A 95 20.86 -21.96 -12.01
CA VAL A 95 21.94 -20.97 -12.19
C VAL A 95 22.78 -21.29 -13.44
N LYS A 96 23.09 -22.57 -13.69
CA LYS A 96 23.84 -22.99 -14.88
C LYS A 96 23.12 -22.74 -16.21
N GLU A 97 21.79 -22.84 -16.24
CA GLU A 97 21.00 -22.54 -17.44
C GLU A 97 20.82 -21.02 -17.66
N THR A 98 20.93 -20.21 -16.60
CA THR A 98 20.79 -18.74 -16.69
C THR A 98 22.05 -18.06 -17.25
N ASP A 99 23.24 -18.64 -17.03
CA ASP A 99 24.53 -18.16 -17.58
C ASP A 99 24.66 -18.36 -19.10
N GLN A 100 23.72 -19.05 -19.75
CA GLN A 100 23.73 -19.29 -21.21
C GLN A 100 22.81 -18.35 -22.01
N LEU A 101 22.15 -17.39 -21.36
CA LEU A 101 21.28 -16.39 -22.00
C LEU A 101 21.96 -15.01 -22.07
N ASP A 102 22.96 -14.96 -22.95
CA ASP A 102 23.48 -13.87 -23.78
C ASP A 102 23.72 -12.46 -23.20
N ASP A 103 24.99 -12.05 -23.32
CA ASP A 103 25.66 -10.80 -22.97
C ASP A 103 25.69 -9.79 -24.14
N THR A 104 24.80 -9.90 -25.12
CA THR A 104 24.81 -9.00 -26.27
C THR A 104 23.45 -8.31 -26.42
N ILE A 105 23.43 -6.97 -26.24
CA ILE A 105 22.53 -5.97 -26.89
C ILE A 105 22.60 -4.60 -26.17
N PHE A 106 23.28 -3.67 -26.85
CA PHE A 106 23.31 -2.19 -26.78
C PHE A 106 24.02 -1.45 -25.62
N GLU A 107 25.28 -1.10 -25.91
CA GLU A 107 25.88 0.21 -25.59
C GLU A 107 25.21 1.30 -26.45
N GLU A 108 24.77 2.43 -25.86
CA GLU A 108 25.08 3.81 -26.30
C GLU A 108 24.31 4.90 -25.52
N GLU A 109 25.11 5.86 -25.05
CA GLU A 109 24.91 7.30 -24.76
C GLU A 109 23.85 7.78 -23.74
N GLU A 110 24.36 8.09 -22.53
CA GLU A 110 23.75 9.01 -21.56
C GLU A 110 23.94 10.47 -21.99
N GLU A 111 22.85 11.22 -22.09
CA GLU A 111 22.89 12.68 -22.01
C GLU A 111 22.23 13.12 -20.69
N THR A 112 23.05 13.74 -19.84
CA THR A 112 22.83 14.02 -18.43
C THR A 112 21.80 15.14 -18.18
N ILE A 113 20.75 14.85 -17.40
CA ILE A 113 20.00 15.87 -16.64
C ILE A 113 20.16 15.52 -15.16
N GLY A 114 21.02 16.26 -14.47
CA GLY A 114 21.28 16.07 -13.05
C GLY A 114 20.21 16.69 -12.16
N THR A 115 19.55 15.85 -11.35
CA THR A 115 18.96 16.20 -10.05
C THR A 115 18.83 14.94 -9.18
N ARG A 116 19.41 14.99 -7.98
CA ARG A 116 19.24 14.13 -6.79
C ARG A 116 19.00 12.61 -7.02
N ALA A 117 20.09 11.84 -6.84
CA ALA A 117 20.19 10.39 -6.71
C ALA A 117 19.51 9.55 -7.80
N GLU A 118 20.31 8.85 -8.61
CA GLU A 118 19.82 7.81 -9.53
C GLU A 118 18.92 6.81 -8.79
N VAL A 119 17.64 6.84 -9.15
CA VAL A 119 16.60 6.00 -8.56
C VAL A 119 16.90 4.53 -8.88
N PRO A 120 16.97 3.61 -7.90
CA PRO A 120 17.39 2.24 -8.14
C PRO A 120 16.50 1.51 -9.16
N GLU A 121 17.08 1.02 -10.26
CA GLU A 121 16.35 0.32 -11.36
C GLU A 121 15.57 -0.93 -10.89
N ALA A 122 15.92 -1.50 -9.74
CA ALA A 122 15.32 -2.72 -9.21
C ALA A 122 14.67 -2.52 -7.81
N VAL A 123 13.50 -3.13 -7.60
CA VAL A 123 12.82 -3.19 -6.31
C VAL A 123 12.78 -4.65 -5.83
N ASP A 124 13.33 -4.95 -4.66
CA ASP A 124 13.26 -6.29 -4.07
C ASP A 124 11.88 -6.54 -3.47
N CYS A 125 11.01 -7.14 -4.28
CA CYS A 125 9.61 -7.35 -3.93
C CYS A 125 9.35 -8.34 -2.78
N TYR A 126 10.28 -9.26 -2.54
CA TYR A 126 10.05 -10.42 -1.69
C TYR A 126 11.14 -10.63 -0.63
N GLY A 127 12.06 -9.67 -0.49
CA GLY A 127 13.20 -9.79 0.43
C GLY A 127 14.11 -10.94 -0.01
N LEU A 128 14.33 -11.10 -1.31
CA LEU A 128 15.16 -12.16 -1.87
C LEU A 128 16.64 -11.81 -1.64
N PRO A 129 17.50 -12.79 -1.29
CA PRO A 129 18.94 -12.58 -1.26
C PRO A 129 19.43 -11.90 -2.54
N THR A 130 20.35 -10.95 -2.42
CA THR A 130 20.88 -10.13 -3.53
C THR A 130 21.22 -10.92 -4.80
N PRO A 131 21.81 -12.13 -4.73
CA PRO A 131 22.07 -12.93 -5.93
C PRO A 131 20.78 -13.33 -6.69
N ILE A 132 19.74 -13.72 -5.96
CA ILE A 132 18.45 -14.14 -6.52
C ILE A 132 17.67 -12.92 -7.02
N SER A 133 17.64 -11.82 -6.26
CA SER A 133 17.01 -10.59 -6.72
C SER A 133 17.71 -10.02 -7.96
N LYS A 134 19.05 -10.17 -8.05
CA LYS A 134 19.83 -9.83 -9.25
C LYS A 134 19.48 -10.71 -10.45
N ALA A 135 19.38 -12.02 -10.28
CA ALA A 135 19.00 -12.96 -11.33
C ALA A 135 17.57 -12.73 -11.86
N LEU A 136 16.65 -12.32 -10.98
CA LEU A 136 15.26 -12.04 -11.33
C LEU A 136 15.04 -10.58 -11.78
N ARG A 137 16.08 -9.73 -11.87
CA ARG A 137 15.95 -8.31 -12.24
C ARG A 137 15.16 -8.10 -13.52
N PHE A 138 15.32 -8.97 -14.52
CA PHE A 138 14.60 -8.84 -15.79
C PHE A 138 13.07 -8.94 -15.64
N LEU A 139 12.58 -9.70 -14.65
CA LEU A 139 11.14 -9.76 -14.33
C LEU A 139 10.64 -8.46 -13.68
N PHE A 140 11.54 -7.75 -13.00
CA PHE A 140 11.27 -6.52 -12.26
C PHE A 140 11.63 -5.24 -13.04
N ARG A 141 12.19 -5.37 -14.25
CA ARG A 141 12.47 -4.24 -15.14
C ARG A 141 11.16 -3.67 -15.66
N THR A 142 11.03 -2.35 -15.61
CA THR A 142 10.00 -1.64 -16.37
C THR A 142 10.25 -1.84 -17.86
N ASP A 143 9.26 -2.30 -18.62
CA ASP A 143 9.33 -2.23 -20.08
C ASP A 143 9.63 -0.78 -20.48
N ARG A 144 10.71 -0.56 -21.26
CA ARG A 144 11.08 0.78 -21.77
C ARG A 144 10.04 1.41 -22.71
N LYS A 145 8.93 0.72 -23.02
CA LYS A 145 7.84 1.26 -23.84
C LYS A 145 6.91 2.16 -23.02
N GLU A 146 7.29 3.43 -23.02
CA GLU A 146 6.49 4.66 -23.07
C GLU A 146 5.03 4.59 -22.59
N THR A 147 4.84 5.11 -21.37
CA THR A 147 3.60 5.60 -20.75
C THR A 147 2.66 4.59 -20.09
N VAL A 148 2.28 4.91 -18.85
CA VAL A 148 1.26 4.19 -18.04
C VAL A 148 -0.17 4.53 -18.51
N ASN A 149 -0.29 5.50 -19.43
CA ASN A 149 -1.54 6.12 -19.86
C ASN A 149 -2.32 6.67 -18.65
N THR A 150 -1.64 7.44 -17.79
CA THR A 150 -2.27 8.06 -16.63
C THR A 150 -3.26 9.14 -17.08
N ARG A 151 -4.50 9.04 -16.63
CA ARG A 151 -5.56 10.02 -16.86
C ARG A 151 -5.78 10.86 -15.62
N TYR A 152 -6.30 12.07 -15.80
CA TYR A 152 -6.53 13.01 -14.70
C TYR A 152 -7.92 13.61 -14.79
N PHE A 153 -8.66 13.55 -13.68
CA PHE A 153 -10.03 14.02 -13.61
C PHE A 153 -10.16 15.14 -12.61
N LEU A 154 -10.40 16.35 -13.10
CA LEU A 154 -10.59 17.55 -12.29
C LEU A 154 -12.05 17.69 -11.87
N SER A 155 -12.27 17.91 -10.58
CA SER A 155 -13.53 18.34 -9.98
C SER A 155 -13.30 19.60 -9.14
N THR A 156 -14.31 20.46 -9.12
CA THR A 156 -14.33 21.72 -8.37
C THR A 156 -15.69 21.90 -7.70
N ARG A 157 -15.83 22.87 -6.79
CA ARG A 157 -17.12 23.13 -6.16
C ARG A 157 -18.19 23.58 -7.16
N LYS A 158 -17.78 24.31 -8.22
CA LYS A 158 -18.66 24.80 -9.29
C LYS A 158 -19.02 23.70 -10.30
N HIS A 159 -18.07 22.82 -10.63
CA HIS A 159 -18.27 21.69 -11.53
C HIS A 159 -17.85 20.41 -10.82
N ARG A 160 -18.83 19.72 -10.24
CA ARG A 160 -18.60 18.46 -9.52
C ARG A 160 -18.40 17.28 -10.44
N ASP A 161 -19.06 17.30 -11.59
CA ASP A 161 -18.79 16.34 -12.66
C ASP A 161 -17.33 16.49 -13.10
N THR A 162 -16.66 15.35 -13.25
CA THR A 162 -15.24 15.30 -13.58
C THR A 162 -14.99 15.78 -15.00
N VAL A 163 -14.05 16.72 -15.15
CA VAL A 163 -13.48 17.11 -16.45
C VAL A 163 -12.13 16.41 -16.61
N GLU A 164 -11.98 15.63 -17.68
CA GLU A 164 -10.70 15.01 -17.99
C GLU A 164 -9.69 16.08 -18.47
N ILE A 165 -8.55 16.17 -17.78
CA ILE A 165 -7.42 16.98 -18.21
C ILE A 165 -6.64 16.16 -19.22
N LYS A 166 -6.69 16.57 -20.49
CA LYS A 166 -5.95 15.90 -21.56
C LYS A 166 -4.47 16.26 -21.48
N GLN A 167 -3.63 15.26 -21.72
CA GLN A 167 -2.17 15.43 -21.75
C GLN A 167 -1.65 15.96 -23.10
N ASP A 168 -2.52 16.51 -23.96
CA ASP A 168 -2.10 17.10 -25.21
C ASP A 168 -1.47 18.50 -25.01
N PRO A 169 -0.52 18.92 -25.87
CA PRO A 169 0.11 20.25 -25.77
C PRO A 169 -0.89 21.41 -25.89
N GLU A 170 -2.02 21.19 -26.56
CA GLU A 170 -3.05 22.19 -26.82
C GLU A 170 -4.03 22.37 -25.65
N PHE A 171 -4.04 21.44 -24.68
CA PHE A 171 -5.00 21.43 -23.60
C PHE A 171 -4.84 22.67 -22.76
N ASN A 172 -5.92 23.45 -22.72
CA ASN A 172 -6.00 24.72 -22.04
C ASN A 172 -6.97 24.65 -20.87
N PHE A 173 -6.43 24.88 -19.66
CA PHE A 173 -7.20 24.95 -18.42
C PHE A 173 -8.27 26.05 -18.41
N ASN A 174 -8.23 27.03 -19.31
CA ASN A 174 -9.29 28.06 -19.47
C ASN A 174 -10.66 27.46 -19.81
N SER A 175 -10.70 26.26 -20.38
CA SER A 175 -11.93 25.49 -20.63
C SER A 175 -12.46 24.75 -19.40
N THR A 176 -11.71 24.79 -18.30
CA THR A 176 -12.02 24.15 -17.02
C THR A 176 -12.24 25.21 -15.95
N ASP A 177 -12.63 24.78 -14.75
CA ASP A 177 -12.72 25.67 -13.58
C ASP A 177 -11.47 25.63 -12.71
N PHE A 178 -10.33 25.12 -13.20
CA PHE A 178 -9.07 25.14 -12.47
C PHE A 178 -8.67 26.58 -12.10
N ASP A 179 -8.37 26.82 -10.82
CA ASP A 179 -7.84 28.10 -10.34
C ASP A 179 -6.61 27.84 -9.44
N PRO A 180 -5.40 28.24 -9.88
CA PRO A 180 -4.16 28.02 -9.12
C PRO A 180 -4.09 28.83 -7.82
N ARG A 181 -5.00 29.80 -7.61
CA ARG A 181 -5.06 30.65 -6.42
C ARG A 181 -5.89 30.05 -5.28
N ARG A 182 -6.63 28.97 -5.53
CA ARG A 182 -7.34 28.25 -4.45
C ARG A 182 -6.35 27.80 -3.38
N SER A 183 -6.78 27.82 -2.13
CA SER A 183 -5.92 27.52 -0.98
C SER A 183 -5.40 26.08 -0.99
N LYS A 184 -6.10 25.15 -1.65
CA LYS A 184 -5.69 23.76 -1.78
C LYS A 184 -5.90 23.23 -3.21
N THR A 185 -4.91 22.47 -3.69
CA THR A 185 -5.03 21.56 -4.83
C THR A 185 -4.73 20.15 -4.34
N VAL A 186 -5.73 19.27 -4.44
CA VAL A 186 -5.72 17.94 -3.84
C VAL A 186 -5.60 16.91 -4.95
N PHE A 187 -4.60 16.04 -4.87
CA PHE A 187 -4.48 14.89 -5.78
C PHE A 187 -4.88 13.62 -5.03
N ILE A 188 -5.83 12.86 -5.58
CA ILE A 188 -6.25 11.57 -5.03
C ILE A 188 -5.67 10.48 -5.93
N VAL A 189 -4.79 9.65 -5.38
CA VAL A 189 -4.07 8.60 -6.12
C VAL A 189 -4.49 7.23 -5.60
N HIS A 190 -5.12 6.43 -6.47
CA HIS A 190 -5.60 5.09 -6.11
C HIS A 190 -4.48 4.04 -6.03
N GLY A 191 -4.83 2.84 -5.57
CA GLY A 191 -3.92 1.70 -5.45
C GLY A 191 -3.98 0.68 -6.58
N PHE A 192 -3.36 -0.48 -6.33
CA PHE A 192 -3.39 -1.67 -7.19
C PHE A 192 -4.83 -2.13 -7.50
N MET A 193 -5.11 -2.52 -8.74
CA MET A 193 -6.43 -3.00 -9.20
C MET A 193 -7.59 -2.05 -8.86
N SER A 194 -7.31 -0.75 -8.82
CA SER A 194 -8.31 0.31 -8.65
C SER A 194 -8.26 1.28 -9.84
N ASN A 195 -9.11 2.30 -9.84
CA ASN A 195 -9.12 3.35 -10.86
C ASN A 195 -9.63 4.67 -10.27
N GLY A 196 -9.34 5.78 -10.94
CA GLY A 196 -9.70 7.14 -10.50
C GLY A 196 -11.20 7.44 -10.50
N GLU A 197 -12.03 6.58 -11.09
CA GLU A 197 -13.48 6.76 -11.17
C GLU A 197 -14.26 5.93 -10.12
N MET A 198 -13.56 5.14 -9.30
CA MET A 198 -14.17 4.33 -8.24
C MET A 198 -14.96 5.18 -7.25
N GLN A 199 -16.02 4.59 -6.69
CA GLN A 199 -16.93 5.31 -5.79
C GLN A 199 -16.22 5.94 -4.58
N TRP A 200 -15.19 5.30 -4.03
CA TRP A 200 -14.45 5.86 -2.90
C TRP A 200 -13.66 7.12 -3.28
N VAL A 201 -13.10 7.19 -4.50
CA VAL A 201 -12.41 8.37 -5.03
C VAL A 201 -13.40 9.51 -5.20
N ARG A 202 -14.55 9.24 -5.84
CA ARG A 202 -15.63 10.23 -6.01
C ARG A 202 -16.13 10.75 -4.65
N ASN A 203 -16.37 9.85 -3.70
CA ASN A 203 -16.81 10.19 -2.35
C ASN A 203 -15.79 11.08 -1.61
N LEU A 204 -14.50 10.82 -1.80
CA LEU A 204 -13.43 11.64 -1.22
C LEU A 204 -13.37 13.01 -1.90
N SER A 205 -13.46 13.06 -3.24
CA SER A 205 -13.53 14.33 -3.97
C SER A 205 -14.69 15.19 -3.50
N ASP A 206 -15.89 14.62 -3.40
CA ASP A 206 -17.07 15.34 -2.90
C ASP A 206 -16.91 15.83 -1.47
N ALA A 207 -16.33 15.00 -0.59
CA ALA A 207 -16.08 15.36 0.80
C ALA A 207 -15.09 16.54 0.90
N MET A 208 -14.01 16.51 0.12
CA MET A 208 -13.05 17.62 0.05
C MET A 208 -13.70 18.92 -0.44
N LEU A 209 -14.48 18.85 -1.52
CA LEU A 209 -15.14 20.02 -2.12
C LEU A 209 -16.26 20.62 -1.24
N ASN A 210 -16.87 19.79 -0.37
CA ASN A 210 -17.79 20.25 0.66
C ASN A 210 -17.06 21.03 1.76
N MET A 211 -15.87 20.60 2.16
CA MET A 211 -15.11 21.24 3.25
C MET A 211 -14.41 22.53 2.81
N VAL A 212 -13.76 22.54 1.65
CA VAL A 212 -12.92 23.66 1.19
C VAL A 212 -13.13 23.93 -0.29
N ASP A 213 -12.97 25.19 -0.72
CA ASP A 213 -12.92 25.51 -2.15
C ASP A 213 -11.53 25.13 -2.68
N ALA A 214 -11.45 24.00 -3.37
CA ALA A 214 -10.21 23.39 -3.83
C ALA A 214 -10.31 22.94 -5.29
N ASN A 215 -9.16 22.78 -5.93
CA ASN A 215 -9.05 21.92 -7.10
C ASN A 215 -8.88 20.49 -6.60
N VAL A 216 -9.74 19.55 -7.00
CA VAL A 216 -9.55 18.13 -6.67
C VAL A 216 -9.30 17.35 -7.94
N ILE A 217 -8.20 16.62 -8.01
CA ILE A 217 -7.76 15.89 -9.19
C ILE A 217 -7.62 14.41 -8.83
N ALA A 218 -8.48 13.57 -9.38
CA ALA A 218 -8.31 12.13 -9.30
C ALA A 218 -7.30 11.67 -10.36
N VAL A 219 -6.26 10.96 -9.92
CA VAL A 219 -5.22 10.40 -10.77
C VAL A 219 -5.59 8.95 -11.06
N ASP A 220 -5.92 8.67 -12.32
CA ASP A 220 -6.23 7.32 -12.79
C ASP A 220 -5.04 6.71 -13.54
N TRP A 221 -4.32 5.83 -12.86
CA TRP A 221 -3.18 5.08 -13.41
C TRP A 221 -3.54 3.60 -13.61
N SER A 222 -4.83 3.29 -13.77
CA SER A 222 -5.31 1.91 -13.99
C SER A 222 -4.70 1.23 -15.22
N GLY A 223 -4.20 1.98 -16.20
CA GLY A 223 -3.41 1.44 -17.32
C GLY A 223 -2.13 0.71 -16.88
N GLY A 224 -1.49 1.16 -15.81
CA GLY A 224 -0.28 0.54 -15.24
C GLY A 224 -0.50 -0.22 -13.94
N GLY A 225 -1.57 0.10 -13.20
CA GLY A 225 -1.91 -0.51 -11.91
C GLY A 225 -3.02 -1.56 -11.95
N GLY A 226 -3.72 -1.69 -13.08
CA GLY A 226 -4.84 -2.63 -13.27
C GLY A 226 -4.44 -4.03 -13.74
N SER A 227 -3.16 -4.24 -14.05
CA SER A 227 -2.64 -5.58 -14.40
C SER A 227 -2.58 -6.48 -13.17
N TRP A 228 -2.79 -7.78 -13.36
CA TRP A 228 -2.61 -8.80 -12.31
C TRP A 228 -1.16 -8.94 -11.85
N MET A 229 -0.19 -8.47 -12.65
CA MET A 229 1.24 -8.54 -12.33
C MET A 229 1.61 -7.45 -11.32
N TYR A 230 1.55 -7.78 -10.03
CA TYR A 230 1.81 -6.81 -8.95
C TYR A 230 3.16 -6.11 -9.07
N TRP A 231 4.23 -6.84 -9.40
CA TRP A 231 5.57 -6.25 -9.57
C TRP A 231 5.64 -5.24 -10.71
N ARG A 232 4.87 -5.43 -11.78
CA ARG A 232 4.76 -4.45 -12.88
C ARG A 232 4.05 -3.19 -12.40
N ALA A 233 2.98 -3.34 -11.61
CA ALA A 233 2.29 -2.20 -10.99
C ALA A 233 3.22 -1.43 -10.04
N VAL A 234 4.03 -2.12 -9.25
CA VAL A 234 5.07 -1.52 -8.40
C VAL A 234 6.06 -0.73 -9.25
N ALA A 235 6.60 -1.31 -10.32
CA ALA A 235 7.55 -0.63 -11.19
C ALA A 235 6.92 0.61 -11.86
N ASN A 236 5.64 0.51 -12.27
CA ASN A 236 4.86 1.60 -12.85
C ASN A 236 4.57 2.75 -11.88
N THR A 237 4.70 2.56 -10.56
CA THR A 237 4.50 3.67 -9.59
C THR A 237 5.47 4.83 -9.84
N ARG A 238 6.71 4.54 -10.23
CA ARG A 238 7.73 5.55 -10.54
C ARG A 238 7.38 6.33 -11.81
N VAL A 239 7.01 5.60 -12.86
CA VAL A 239 6.58 6.20 -14.14
C VAL A 239 5.35 7.08 -13.92
N THR A 240 4.37 6.60 -13.17
CA THR A 240 3.16 7.36 -12.81
C THR A 240 3.52 8.61 -12.03
N GLY A 241 4.44 8.52 -11.06
CA GLY A 241 4.92 9.67 -10.29
C GLY A 241 5.55 10.74 -11.18
N ALA A 242 6.38 10.35 -12.14
CA ALA A 242 6.96 11.25 -13.13
C ALA A 242 5.92 11.89 -14.06
N GLU A 243 4.93 11.12 -14.54
CA GLU A 243 3.83 11.63 -15.37
C GLU A 243 2.99 12.68 -14.62
N VAL A 244 2.59 12.39 -13.38
CA VAL A 244 1.83 13.33 -12.54
C VAL A 244 2.65 14.59 -12.23
N THR A 245 3.97 14.45 -12.01
CA THR A 245 4.87 15.59 -11.80
C THR A 245 4.84 16.54 -12.98
N LYS A 246 4.93 16.05 -14.22
CA LYS A 246 4.87 16.88 -15.44
C LYS A 246 3.56 17.68 -15.52
N LEU A 247 2.43 17.10 -15.11
CA LEU A 247 1.17 17.83 -15.01
C LEU A 247 1.24 18.96 -13.97
N ILE A 248 1.76 18.65 -12.77
CA ILE A 248 1.87 19.63 -11.68
C ILE A 248 2.79 20.78 -12.09
N GLU A 249 3.92 20.52 -12.75
CA GLU A 249 4.80 21.56 -13.27
C GLU A 249 4.10 22.48 -14.28
N LYS A 250 3.23 21.94 -15.15
CA LYS A 250 2.38 22.75 -16.05
C LYS A 250 1.44 23.65 -15.24
N MET A 251 0.83 23.14 -14.17
CA MET A 251 -0.02 23.92 -13.26
C MET A 251 0.78 24.97 -12.47
N MET A 252 2.01 24.68 -12.07
CA MET A 252 2.90 25.62 -11.37
C MET A 252 3.30 26.80 -12.26
N LYS A 253 3.52 26.56 -13.56
CA LYS A 253 3.72 27.64 -14.56
C LYS A 253 2.51 28.57 -14.65
N MET A 254 1.32 28.12 -14.25
CA MET A 254 0.11 28.94 -14.15
C MET A 254 -0.06 29.61 -12.78
N GLY A 255 0.85 29.38 -11.83
CA GLY A 255 0.85 29.99 -10.50
C GLY A 255 0.48 29.06 -9.35
N LEU A 256 0.27 27.75 -9.59
CA LEU A 256 0.09 26.78 -8.51
C LEU A 256 1.35 26.73 -7.63
N LYS A 257 1.18 26.75 -6.31
CA LYS A 257 2.30 26.69 -5.35
C LYS A 257 2.42 25.29 -4.75
N ASN A 258 3.62 24.72 -4.66
CA ASN A 258 3.85 23.42 -3.98
C ASN A 258 3.28 23.39 -2.55
N LYS A 259 3.34 24.52 -1.85
CA LYS A 259 2.79 24.69 -0.49
C LYS A 259 1.26 24.71 -0.41
N SER A 260 0.55 24.60 -1.55
CA SER A 260 -0.91 24.41 -1.62
C SER A 260 -1.30 22.98 -2.03
N ILE A 261 -0.32 22.11 -2.31
CA ILE A 261 -0.55 20.75 -2.81
C ILE A 261 -0.72 19.79 -1.62
N HIS A 262 -1.83 19.05 -1.63
CA HIS A 262 -2.09 17.92 -0.74
C HIS A 262 -2.23 16.65 -1.57
N LEU A 263 -1.29 15.73 -1.42
CA LEU A 263 -1.34 14.42 -2.08
C LEU A 263 -1.99 13.40 -1.13
N ILE A 264 -3.00 12.68 -1.59
CA ILE A 264 -3.68 11.63 -0.82
C ILE A 264 -3.55 10.33 -1.61
N GLY A 265 -2.77 9.39 -1.10
CA GLY A 265 -2.45 8.15 -1.81
C GLY A 265 -2.91 6.92 -1.03
N HIS A 266 -3.66 6.03 -1.68
CA HIS A 266 -4.04 4.72 -1.10
C HIS A 266 -3.17 3.60 -1.62
N SER A 267 -2.70 2.70 -0.74
CA SER A 267 -1.91 1.53 -1.14
C SER A 267 -0.65 1.93 -1.93
N LEU A 268 -0.44 1.39 -3.15
CA LEU A 268 0.62 1.82 -4.08
C LEU A 268 0.56 3.33 -4.40
N GLY A 269 -0.63 3.94 -4.35
CA GLY A 269 -0.82 5.38 -4.55
C GLY A 269 -0.07 6.23 -3.53
N ALA A 270 0.13 5.75 -2.29
CA ALA A 270 0.91 6.46 -1.28
C ALA A 270 2.39 6.61 -1.71
N HIS A 271 2.95 5.59 -2.35
CA HIS A 271 4.31 5.63 -2.88
C HIS A 271 4.39 6.45 -4.17
N ILE A 272 3.35 6.45 -5.00
CA ILE A 272 3.26 7.40 -6.13
C ILE A 272 3.31 8.85 -5.61
N CYS A 273 2.60 9.18 -4.52
CA CYS A 273 2.65 10.50 -3.91
C CYS A 273 4.07 10.89 -3.44
N SER A 274 4.82 9.94 -2.89
CA SER A 274 6.23 10.13 -2.52
C SER A 274 7.09 10.49 -3.74
N TYR A 275 7.01 9.71 -4.82
CA TYR A 275 7.75 10.01 -6.05
C TYR A 275 7.39 11.38 -6.65
N ILE A 276 6.12 11.77 -6.63
CA ILE A 276 5.68 13.11 -7.06
C ILE A 276 6.38 14.18 -6.22
N ALA A 277 6.34 14.05 -4.90
CA ALA A 277 6.87 15.06 -4.02
C ALA A 277 8.41 15.15 -4.11
N ALA A 278 9.10 14.00 -4.25
CA ALA A 278 10.53 13.94 -4.48
C ALA A 278 10.95 14.73 -5.73
N HIS A 279 10.26 14.55 -6.87
CA HIS A 279 10.55 15.29 -8.09
C HIS A 279 10.26 16.80 -7.98
N LEU A 280 9.26 17.18 -7.19
CA LEU A 280 8.89 18.59 -6.97
C LEU A 280 9.79 19.30 -5.93
N GLY A 281 10.69 18.57 -5.27
CA GLY A 281 11.46 19.09 -4.14
C GLY A 281 10.62 19.34 -2.88
N GLY A 282 9.52 18.61 -2.73
CA GLY A 282 8.60 18.65 -1.59
C GLY A 282 7.25 19.33 -1.87
N VAL A 283 6.24 18.91 -1.11
CA VAL A 283 4.87 19.45 -1.13
C VAL A 283 4.40 19.82 0.29
N ALA A 284 3.23 20.44 0.40
CA ALA A 284 2.69 20.84 1.70
C ALA A 284 2.32 19.64 2.58
N ARG A 285 1.60 18.66 2.01
CA ARG A 285 1.11 17.51 2.77
C ARG A 285 0.98 16.26 1.93
N ILE A 286 1.36 15.12 2.49
CA ILE A 286 1.02 13.79 1.97
C ILE A 286 0.21 13.04 3.03
N THR A 287 -0.94 12.50 2.64
CA THR A 287 -1.69 11.55 3.48
C THR A 287 -1.56 10.14 2.87
N GLY A 288 -0.91 9.25 3.60
CA GLY A 288 -0.75 7.84 3.23
C GLY A 288 -1.90 6.98 3.79
N LEU A 289 -2.75 6.47 2.92
CA LEU A 289 -3.89 5.62 3.30
C LEU A 289 -3.49 4.16 3.12
N ASP A 290 -3.06 3.55 4.21
CA ASP A 290 -2.53 2.18 4.30
C ASP A 290 -1.50 1.86 3.20
N PRO A 291 -0.33 2.54 3.19
CA PRO A 291 0.71 2.40 2.15
C PRO A 291 1.12 0.94 1.94
N ALA A 292 1.30 0.51 0.69
CA ALA A 292 1.49 -0.91 0.37
C ALA A 292 2.79 -1.49 0.94
N GLN A 293 2.75 -2.70 1.51
CA GLN A 293 3.92 -3.38 2.05
C GLN A 293 4.80 -4.08 1.01
N PRO A 294 4.26 -4.95 0.13
CA PRO A 294 5.12 -5.75 -0.73
C PRO A 294 5.96 -4.86 -1.64
N CYS A 295 7.26 -5.14 -1.76
CA CYS A 295 8.26 -4.32 -2.45
C CYS A 295 8.63 -2.96 -1.83
N PHE A 296 7.94 -2.50 -0.79
CA PHE A 296 8.25 -1.22 -0.12
C PHE A 296 8.71 -1.40 1.32
N GLN A 297 8.86 -2.64 1.80
CA GLN A 297 9.43 -2.94 3.11
C GLN A 297 10.96 -2.79 3.09
N THR A 298 11.41 -1.54 2.99
CA THR A 298 12.81 -1.13 2.95
C THR A 298 13.01 0.12 3.80
N ASP A 299 14.21 0.36 4.29
CA ASP A 299 14.56 1.59 5.00
C ASP A 299 15.02 2.71 4.05
N SER A 300 15.11 2.43 2.74
CA SER A 300 15.50 3.44 1.76
C SER A 300 14.39 4.47 1.56
N PRO A 301 14.65 5.76 1.84
CA PRO A 301 13.68 6.83 1.64
C PRO A 301 13.40 7.08 0.15
N ASP A 302 14.29 6.68 -0.76
CA ASP A 302 14.13 6.89 -2.21
C ASP A 302 13.14 5.90 -2.86
N ILE A 303 12.74 4.85 -2.14
CA ILE A 303 11.92 3.76 -2.69
C ILE A 303 10.48 3.83 -2.19
N ARG A 304 10.23 4.40 -1.02
CA ARG A 304 8.91 4.41 -0.38
C ARG A 304 8.57 5.79 0.16
N LEU A 305 7.34 5.92 0.64
CA LEU A 305 6.91 7.12 1.36
C LEU A 305 7.79 7.32 2.60
N ASP A 306 8.30 8.53 2.76
CA ASP A 306 9.21 8.91 3.83
C ASP A 306 8.89 10.32 4.36
N PRO A 307 9.09 10.60 5.67
CA PRO A 307 8.82 11.92 6.25
C PRO A 307 9.53 13.09 5.54
N SER A 308 10.63 12.85 4.83
CA SER A 308 11.34 13.90 4.07
C SER A 308 10.63 14.36 2.78
N ASP A 309 9.59 13.66 2.33
CA ASP A 309 8.90 13.95 1.07
C ASP A 309 8.03 15.21 1.11
N ALA A 310 7.58 15.66 2.29
CA ALA A 310 6.68 16.80 2.43
C ALA A 310 6.85 17.53 3.76
N ASP A 311 6.32 18.75 3.85
CA ASP A 311 6.33 19.51 5.11
C ASP A 311 5.57 18.79 6.24
N PHE A 312 4.55 18.02 5.86
CA PHE A 312 3.76 17.21 6.78
C PHE A 312 3.28 15.91 6.13
N ILE A 313 3.38 14.81 6.88
CA ILE A 313 2.94 13.48 6.41
C ILE A 313 2.18 12.79 7.52
N ASP A 314 0.94 12.40 7.22
CA ASP A 314 0.09 11.62 8.11
C ASP A 314 -0.29 10.29 7.45
N VAL A 315 -0.15 9.19 8.19
CA VAL A 315 -0.36 7.83 7.66
C VAL A 315 -1.43 7.11 8.48
N ILE A 316 -2.35 6.42 7.80
CA ILE A 316 -3.39 5.61 8.44
C ILE A 316 -3.16 4.14 8.11
N HIS A 317 -2.64 3.38 9.07
CA HIS A 317 -2.36 1.95 8.95
C HIS A 317 -3.59 1.14 9.35
N THR A 318 -4.17 0.39 8.41
CA THR A 318 -5.36 -0.42 8.68
C THR A 318 -5.16 -1.90 8.37
N ASN A 319 -4.11 -2.24 7.62
CA ASN A 319 -3.75 -3.62 7.31
C ASN A 319 -2.23 -3.91 7.39
N GLY A 320 -1.56 -3.33 8.39
CA GLY A 320 -0.15 -3.55 8.76
C GLY A 320 0.14 -4.92 9.38
N ARG A 321 -0.32 -6.02 8.78
CA ARG A 321 0.04 -7.38 9.21
C ARG A 321 1.34 -7.80 8.53
N VAL A 322 2.06 -8.78 9.06
CA VAL A 322 3.12 -9.45 8.29
C VAL A 322 2.53 -10.05 7.00
N LEU A 323 3.31 -10.06 5.91
CA LEU A 323 2.85 -10.53 4.59
C LEU A 323 2.26 -11.95 4.64
N LEU A 324 2.85 -12.85 5.45
CA LEU A 324 2.38 -14.22 5.69
C LEU A 324 0.95 -14.29 6.29
N LYS A 325 0.48 -13.23 6.96
CA LYS A 325 -0.88 -13.08 7.49
C LYS A 325 -1.78 -12.25 6.56
N VAL A 326 -1.40 -12.12 5.29
CA VAL A 326 -2.06 -11.32 4.24
C VAL A 326 -2.17 -9.85 4.65
N GLY A 327 -1.07 -9.28 5.12
CA GLY A 327 -0.92 -7.84 5.28
C GLY A 327 -0.58 -7.18 3.96
N LEU A 328 -1.40 -6.21 3.57
CA LEU A 328 -1.21 -5.41 2.37
C LEU A 328 -0.56 -4.07 2.68
N GLY A 329 -0.72 -3.56 3.90
CA GLY A 329 -0.17 -2.27 4.34
C GLY A 329 1.14 -2.40 5.09
N LEU A 330 2.01 -1.39 5.02
CA LEU A 330 3.25 -1.31 5.80
C LEU A 330 2.92 -1.19 7.30
N PRO A 331 3.51 -2.01 8.19
CA PRO A 331 3.37 -1.83 9.64
C PRO A 331 4.29 -0.75 10.24
N GLN A 332 5.39 -0.41 9.55
CA GLN A 332 6.37 0.56 10.02
C GLN A 332 5.76 1.97 10.04
N PRO A 333 6.13 2.82 11.02
CA PRO A 333 5.74 4.22 10.98
C PRO A 333 6.61 4.91 9.92
N ILE A 334 5.97 5.60 8.99
CA ILE A 334 6.63 6.24 7.84
C ILE A 334 6.16 7.69 7.63
N GLY A 335 5.43 8.25 8.58
CA GLY A 335 4.99 9.64 8.57
C GLY A 335 5.59 10.48 9.70
N HIS A 336 5.17 11.74 9.75
CA HIS A 336 5.32 12.59 10.94
C HIS A 336 4.31 12.19 12.02
N VAL A 337 3.15 11.68 11.60
CA VAL A 337 2.09 11.14 12.43
C VAL A 337 1.60 9.82 11.81
N ASP A 338 1.62 8.74 12.59
CA ASP A 338 1.20 7.42 12.14
C ASP A 338 0.06 6.91 13.02
N PHE A 339 -1.10 6.69 12.41
CA PHE A 339 -2.29 6.20 13.09
C PHE A 339 -2.48 4.71 12.87
N TYR A 340 -2.79 4.00 13.95
CA TYR A 340 -3.06 2.58 13.96
C TYR A 340 -4.49 2.32 14.49
N PRO A 341 -5.53 2.58 13.68
CA PRO A 341 -6.90 2.21 14.03
C PRO A 341 -7.02 0.75 14.46
N ASN A 342 -7.51 0.53 15.69
CA ASN A 342 -7.68 -0.79 16.29
C ASN A 342 -6.39 -1.64 16.23
N GLY A 343 -5.23 -0.99 16.46
CA GLY A 343 -3.91 -1.62 16.38
C GLY A 343 -3.36 -1.75 14.95
N GLY A 344 -4.07 -1.26 13.94
CA GLY A 344 -3.62 -1.11 12.56
C GLY A 344 -3.48 -2.39 11.74
N ALA A 345 -3.89 -3.53 12.26
CA ALA A 345 -3.74 -4.83 11.59
C ALA A 345 -5.03 -5.35 10.93
N LYS A 346 -6.13 -5.43 11.69
CA LYS A 346 -7.41 -5.97 11.25
C LYS A 346 -8.54 -5.12 11.81
N GLN A 347 -9.40 -4.65 10.92
CA GLN A 347 -10.41 -3.66 11.31
C GLN A 347 -11.74 -4.31 11.72
N PRO A 348 -12.44 -3.76 12.73
CA PRO A 348 -13.79 -4.19 13.09
C PRO A 348 -14.73 -4.17 11.88
N GLY A 349 -15.60 -5.17 11.80
CA GLY A 349 -16.52 -5.36 10.65
C GLY A 349 -15.89 -6.02 9.42
N CYS A 350 -14.56 -6.16 9.34
CA CYS A 350 -13.88 -6.91 8.28
C CYS A 350 -13.77 -8.41 8.58
N SER A 351 -14.93 -9.03 8.80
CA SER A 351 -15.12 -10.47 9.03
C SER A 351 -16.46 -10.90 8.43
N LYS A 352 -16.53 -12.01 7.67
CA LYS A 352 -17.82 -12.51 7.15
C LYS A 352 -18.44 -13.61 8.01
N LYS A 353 -19.78 -13.62 8.04
CA LYS A 353 -20.62 -14.78 8.33
C LYS A 353 -20.20 -15.93 7.39
N ARG A 354 -19.97 -17.12 7.94
CA ARG A 354 -19.59 -18.33 7.20
C ARG A 354 -20.65 -18.62 6.12
N ASN A 355 -20.36 -18.36 4.85
CA ASN A 355 -21.07 -19.03 3.77
C ASN A 355 -20.47 -20.44 3.69
N LYS A 356 -21.29 -21.45 4.02
CA LYS A 356 -20.96 -22.88 3.89
C LYS A 356 -20.81 -23.21 2.39
N LEU A 357 -19.64 -22.97 1.80
CA LEU A 357 -19.30 -23.51 0.48
C LEU A 357 -18.46 -24.78 0.64
N LEU A 358 -18.73 -25.75 -0.24
CA LEU A 358 -18.37 -27.16 -0.19
C LEU A 358 -16.88 -27.51 -0.39
N PHE A 359 -15.97 -26.53 -0.37
CA PHE A 359 -14.52 -26.75 -0.52
C PHE A 359 -13.72 -25.93 0.50
N PRO A 360 -13.26 -26.53 1.61
CA PRO A 360 -12.74 -25.79 2.77
C PRO A 360 -11.43 -25.02 2.50
N VAL A 361 -10.55 -25.50 1.62
CA VAL A 361 -9.24 -24.88 1.34
C VAL A 361 -9.37 -23.62 0.46
N LEU A 362 -10.09 -23.71 -0.67
CA LEU A 362 -10.27 -22.58 -1.59
C LEU A 362 -11.12 -21.46 -0.94
N GLY A 363 -12.12 -21.83 -0.13
CA GLY A 363 -12.89 -20.89 0.67
C GLY A 363 -12.07 -20.16 1.74
N PHE A 364 -11.01 -20.79 2.26
CA PHE A 364 -10.16 -20.24 3.31
C PHE A 364 -9.21 -19.16 2.78
N ILE A 365 -8.54 -19.40 1.65
CA ILE A 365 -7.63 -18.43 1.00
C ILE A 365 -8.40 -17.19 0.54
N LYS A 366 -9.53 -17.38 -0.16
CA LYS A 366 -10.42 -16.30 -0.57
C LYS A 366 -10.93 -15.48 0.62
N SER A 367 -11.31 -16.13 1.72
CA SER A 367 -11.78 -15.45 2.92
C SER A 367 -10.69 -14.58 3.57
N ARG A 368 -9.43 -15.03 3.59
CA ARG A 368 -8.31 -14.25 4.13
C ARG A 368 -8.02 -13.01 3.28
N ILE A 369 -8.05 -13.15 1.95
CA ILE A 369 -7.86 -12.05 1.00
C ILE A 369 -9.01 -11.03 1.11
N GLU A 370 -10.27 -11.46 1.14
CA GLU A 370 -11.41 -10.54 1.29
C GLU A 370 -11.36 -9.72 2.59
N LYS A 371 -10.97 -10.34 3.71
CA LYS A 371 -10.80 -9.65 5.00
C LYS A 371 -9.65 -8.64 4.95
N SER A 372 -8.59 -8.99 4.23
CA SER A 372 -7.43 -8.14 4.01
C SER A 372 -7.81 -6.91 3.19
N ILE A 373 -8.46 -7.09 2.03
CA ILE A 373 -8.96 -5.99 1.19
C ILE A 373 -9.94 -5.08 1.96
N CYS A 374 -10.85 -5.66 2.74
CA CYS A 374 -11.75 -4.87 3.59
C CYS A 374 -10.96 -4.01 4.58
N SER A 375 -10.00 -4.61 5.30
CA SER A 375 -9.19 -3.87 6.28
C SER A 375 -8.35 -2.79 5.58
N HIS A 376 -7.78 -3.12 4.42
CA HIS A 376 -6.96 -2.22 3.61
C HIS A 376 -7.75 -1.01 3.08
N GLY A 377 -9.03 -1.19 2.79
CA GLY A 377 -9.92 -0.11 2.37
C GLY A 377 -10.45 0.76 3.52
N ARG A 378 -10.25 0.37 4.79
CA ARG A 378 -10.74 1.18 5.92
C ARG A 378 -10.01 2.50 6.07
N SER A 379 -8.74 2.58 5.66
CA SER A 379 -7.96 3.82 5.72
C SER A 379 -8.64 4.96 4.98
N TYR A 380 -9.05 4.78 3.72
CA TYR A 380 -9.79 5.80 2.99
C TYR A 380 -11.21 6.01 3.54
N MET A 381 -11.87 4.97 4.09
CA MET A 381 -13.20 5.13 4.67
C MET A 381 -13.16 6.02 5.91
N PHE A 382 -12.18 5.83 6.80
CA PHE A 382 -12.00 6.66 7.99
C PHE A 382 -11.62 8.09 7.60
N PHE A 383 -10.72 8.25 6.62
CA PHE A 383 -10.36 9.58 6.12
C PHE A 383 -11.56 10.33 5.52
N ILE A 384 -12.36 9.68 4.68
CA ILE A 384 -13.60 10.26 4.13
C ILE A 384 -14.59 10.62 5.25
N GLU A 385 -14.74 9.78 6.27
CA GLU A 385 -15.64 10.08 7.38
C GLU A 385 -15.15 11.26 8.23
N SER A 386 -13.83 11.40 8.45
CA SER A 386 -13.24 12.55 9.13
C SER A 386 -13.58 13.88 8.45
N LEU A 387 -13.74 13.88 7.12
CA LEU A 387 -14.18 15.05 6.35
C LEU A 387 -15.68 15.34 6.48
N LYS A 388 -16.50 14.28 6.59
CA LYS A 388 -17.97 14.38 6.57
C LYS A 388 -18.59 14.61 7.94
N MET A 389 -17.85 14.29 9.01
CA MET A 389 -18.36 14.26 10.37
C MET A 389 -17.50 15.08 11.36
N SER A 390 -16.60 15.94 10.88
CA SER A 390 -15.70 16.73 11.74
C SER A 390 -16.42 17.59 12.79
N ASP A 391 -17.70 17.91 12.59
CA ASP A 391 -18.54 18.66 13.54
C ASP A 391 -19.31 17.77 14.54
N LYS A 392 -19.32 16.45 14.34
CA LYS A 392 -20.18 15.50 15.06
C LYS A 392 -19.40 14.41 15.79
N CYS A 393 -18.24 14.05 15.27
CA CYS A 393 -17.51 12.90 15.73
C CYS A 393 -16.05 12.93 15.26
N SER A 394 -15.12 12.75 16.19
CA SER A 394 -13.68 12.85 15.94
C SER A 394 -12.98 11.50 16.13
N PHE A 395 -11.93 11.28 15.34
CA PHE A 395 -11.10 10.08 15.44
C PHE A 395 -9.90 10.33 16.34
N TRP A 396 -10.11 10.38 17.66
CA TRP A 396 -9.03 10.65 18.60
C TRP A 396 -7.99 9.53 18.62
N GLY A 397 -6.76 9.91 18.28
CA GLY A 397 -5.57 9.09 18.42
C GLY A 397 -4.88 9.35 19.75
N HIS A 398 -4.58 8.27 20.46
CA HIS A 398 -3.85 8.27 21.73
C HIS A 398 -2.42 7.80 21.48
N ARG A 399 -1.43 8.54 21.98
CA ARG A 399 -0.01 8.19 21.81
C ARG A 399 0.22 6.74 22.22
N TRP A 400 0.82 5.97 21.32
CA TRP A 400 0.99 4.54 21.48
C TRP A 400 2.34 4.11 20.91
N ASP A 401 3.04 3.26 21.65
CA ASP A 401 4.33 2.68 21.28
C ASP A 401 4.20 1.47 20.34
N ARG A 402 2.97 1.09 20.00
CA ARG A 402 2.58 -0.06 19.16
C ARG A 402 2.71 -1.41 19.88
N ASN A 403 2.86 -1.42 21.19
CA ASN A 403 2.76 -2.63 22.00
C ASN A 403 1.29 -2.99 22.28
N GLU A 404 0.88 -4.20 21.90
CA GLU A 404 -0.52 -4.65 22.01
C GLU A 404 -1.02 -4.67 23.46
N SER A 405 -0.15 -4.98 24.44
CA SER A 405 -0.52 -4.96 25.86
C SER A 405 -0.91 -3.56 26.36
N ASP A 406 -0.44 -2.52 25.69
CA ASP A 406 -0.49 -1.15 26.18
C ASP A 406 -1.59 -0.33 25.51
N ALA A 407 -2.34 -0.91 24.57
CA ALA A 407 -3.44 -0.24 23.87
C ALA A 407 -4.54 0.26 24.84
N ASN A 408 -4.93 -0.57 25.81
CA ASN A 408 -5.92 -0.18 26.82
C ASN A 408 -5.40 0.95 27.72
N THR A 409 -4.11 0.90 28.07
CA THR A 409 -3.45 1.93 28.87
C THR A 409 -3.37 3.25 28.11
N ALA A 410 -3.05 3.21 26.82
CA ALA A 410 -2.99 4.40 25.95
C ALA A 410 -4.35 5.11 25.87
N VAL A 411 -5.43 4.36 25.68
CA VAL A 411 -6.79 4.91 25.60
C VAL A 411 -7.30 5.41 26.97
N ALA A 412 -6.87 4.79 28.07
CA ALA A 412 -7.24 5.21 29.42
C ALA A 412 -6.50 6.49 29.90
N ALA A 413 -5.38 6.85 29.27
CA ALA A 413 -4.60 8.01 29.65
C ALA A 413 -5.34 9.33 29.32
N PRO A 414 -5.30 10.35 30.19
CA PRO A 414 -5.88 11.65 29.91
C PRO A 414 -5.31 12.27 28.65
N CYS A 415 -6.18 12.94 27.89
CA CYS A 415 -5.84 13.44 26.57
C CYS A 415 -5.36 14.90 26.64
N THR A 416 -4.24 15.19 26.00
CA THR A 416 -3.59 16.50 25.98
C THR A 416 -3.09 16.79 24.58
N ALA A 417 -2.82 18.06 24.29
CA ALA A 417 -2.23 18.47 23.01
C ALA A 417 -0.87 17.81 22.70
N ALA A 418 -0.19 17.20 23.68
CA ALA A 418 1.10 16.55 23.49
C ALA A 418 1.00 15.02 23.25
N ASN A 419 -0.05 14.37 23.73
CA ASN A 419 -0.22 12.91 23.68
C ASN A 419 -1.45 12.46 22.89
N CYS A 420 -2.24 13.39 22.37
CA CYS A 420 -3.33 13.11 21.47
C CYS A 420 -3.29 13.97 20.21
N THR A 421 -3.86 13.43 19.14
CA THR A 421 -4.15 14.14 17.90
C THR A 421 -5.33 13.48 17.21
N GLU A 422 -6.09 14.24 16.45
CA GLU A 422 -7.17 13.69 15.63
C GLU A 422 -6.60 13.05 14.36
N MET A 423 -7.10 11.86 14.02
CA MET A 423 -6.82 11.19 12.76
C MET A 423 -7.70 11.72 11.64
N GLY A 424 -7.09 12.06 10.51
CA GLY A 424 -7.80 12.44 9.29
C GLY A 424 -7.44 13.85 8.82
N ILE A 425 -8.41 14.58 8.27
CA ILE A 425 -8.13 15.84 7.59
C ILE A 425 -7.55 16.93 8.48
N GLU A 426 -7.90 16.99 9.77
CA GLU A 426 -7.46 18.05 10.69
C GLU A 426 -6.14 17.73 11.41
N THR A 427 -5.50 16.59 11.12
CA THR A 427 -4.28 16.12 11.81
C THR A 427 -3.17 17.20 11.92
N ASP A 428 -2.98 18.00 10.87
CA ASP A 428 -1.93 19.02 10.78
C ASP A 428 -2.11 20.20 11.75
N ILE A 429 -3.33 20.42 12.25
CA ILE A 429 -3.65 21.49 13.21
C ILE A 429 -3.12 21.16 14.61
N PHE A 430 -2.93 19.88 14.92
CA PHE A 430 -2.47 19.42 16.22
C PHE A 430 -0.94 19.34 16.26
N PRO A 431 -0.29 19.60 17.41
CA PRO A 431 1.18 19.58 17.50
C PRO A 431 1.76 18.19 17.80
N ALA A 432 0.95 17.21 18.22
CA ALA A 432 1.46 15.89 18.61
C ALA A 432 2.00 15.12 17.39
N ARG A 433 3.16 14.47 17.56
CA ARG A 433 3.87 13.67 16.54
C ARG A 433 4.18 12.26 17.04
N GLY A 434 4.43 11.33 16.12
CA GLY A 434 4.72 9.93 16.39
C GLY A 434 3.54 9.00 16.11
N SER A 435 3.49 7.85 16.79
CA SER A 435 2.46 6.83 16.57
C SER A 435 1.28 6.94 17.55
N PHE A 436 0.07 6.69 17.05
CA PHE A 436 -1.17 6.84 17.80
C PHE A 436 -2.11 5.65 17.57
N TYR A 437 -2.66 5.11 18.65
CA TYR A 437 -3.75 4.15 18.62
C TYR A 437 -5.09 4.88 18.49
N VAL A 438 -5.96 4.44 17.58
CA VAL A 438 -7.28 5.05 17.37
C VAL A 438 -8.35 3.97 17.53
N PRO A 439 -9.20 4.00 18.56
CA PRO A 439 -10.30 3.05 18.66
C PRO A 439 -11.40 3.41 17.65
N THR A 440 -11.90 2.44 16.88
CA THR A 440 -13.02 2.66 15.94
C THR A 440 -14.04 1.53 15.99
N GLN A 441 -15.27 1.82 15.54
CA GLN A 441 -16.36 0.86 15.45
C GLN A 441 -16.32 0.04 14.16
N ALA A 442 -17.20 -0.97 14.07
CA ALA A 442 -17.33 -1.81 12.88
C ALA A 442 -18.19 -1.20 11.75
N LYS A 443 -18.94 -0.14 12.03
CA LYS A 443 -19.89 0.52 11.11
C LYS A 443 -19.83 2.03 11.31
N THR A 444 -20.31 2.77 10.32
CA THR A 444 -20.46 4.23 10.42
C THR A 444 -21.53 4.63 11.46
N PRO A 445 -21.33 5.69 12.26
CA PRO A 445 -20.05 6.39 12.41
C PRO A 445 -18.99 5.48 13.05
N TYR A 446 -17.83 5.39 12.40
CA TYR A 446 -16.70 4.57 12.83
C TYR A 446 -15.99 5.19 14.03
N CYS A 447 -15.93 6.51 14.10
CA CYS A 447 -15.40 7.20 15.27
C CYS A 447 -16.19 6.83 16.54
N ILE A 448 -15.53 6.97 17.69
CA ILE A 448 -16.12 6.72 19.01
C ILE A 448 -16.17 8.05 19.73
N GLN A 449 -17.38 8.46 20.15
CA GLN A 449 -17.54 9.65 20.97
C GLN A 449 -17.06 9.36 22.40
N ASP A 450 -16.03 10.06 22.85
CA ASP A 450 -15.60 10.10 24.25
C ASP A 450 -15.69 11.55 24.77
N PRO A 451 -16.76 11.89 25.52
CA PRO A 451 -16.98 13.24 26.01
C PRO A 451 -15.82 13.83 26.82
N ARG A 452 -15.02 12.97 27.49
CA ARG A 452 -13.87 13.41 28.29
C ARG A 452 -12.76 13.94 27.40
N THR A 453 -12.51 13.25 26.30
CA THR A 453 -11.52 13.65 25.30
C THR A 453 -11.97 14.93 24.62
N ASP A 454 -13.23 15.02 24.19
CA ASP A 454 -13.76 16.17 23.46
C ASP A 454 -13.69 17.49 24.27
N ASP A 455 -14.09 17.50 25.55
CA ASP A 455 -14.12 18.73 26.37
C ASP A 455 -12.73 19.25 26.76
N GLU A 456 -11.80 18.35 27.13
CA GLU A 456 -10.41 18.71 27.48
C GLU A 456 -9.61 19.16 26.25
N MET A 457 -9.86 18.53 25.10
CA MET A 457 -9.29 18.87 23.80
C MET A 457 -9.76 20.25 23.32
N VAL A 458 -11.07 20.51 23.31
CA VAL A 458 -11.63 21.83 22.93
C VAL A 458 -11.07 22.94 23.82
N THR A 459 -10.92 22.67 25.12
CA THR A 459 -10.32 23.61 26.07
C THR A 459 -8.82 23.86 25.79
N SER A 460 -8.09 22.83 25.38
CA SER A 460 -6.65 22.92 25.05
C SER A 460 -6.39 23.56 23.67
N LEU A 461 -7.19 23.20 22.66
CA LEU A 461 -7.15 23.75 21.31
C LEU A 461 -7.57 25.21 21.28
N SER A 462 -8.59 25.62 22.04
CA SER A 462 -8.97 27.04 22.10
C SER A 462 -7.82 27.93 22.64
N LYS A 463 -6.92 27.38 23.47
CA LYS A 463 -5.70 28.07 23.91
C LYS A 463 -4.61 28.06 22.82
N LEU A 464 -4.50 26.99 22.05
CA LEU A 464 -3.52 26.84 20.96
C LEU A 464 -3.90 27.69 19.73
N TYR A 465 -5.16 27.62 19.27
CA TYR A 465 -5.73 28.43 18.20
C TYR A 465 -5.63 29.94 18.47
N ARG A 466 -5.78 30.36 19.74
CA ARG A 466 -5.54 31.75 20.17
C ARG A 466 -4.06 32.15 20.19
N ARG A 467 -3.12 31.20 20.32
CA ARG A 467 -1.67 31.46 20.20
C ARG A 467 -1.24 31.55 18.75
N VAL A 468 -1.67 30.62 17.89
CA VAL A 468 -1.34 30.60 16.46
C VAL A 468 -1.86 31.87 15.78
N ASN A 469 -3.13 32.25 16.00
CA ASN A 469 -3.69 33.50 15.46
C ASN A 469 -3.11 34.78 16.09
N ARG A 470 -2.39 34.69 17.24
CA ARG A 470 -1.65 35.84 17.80
C ARG A 470 -0.29 36.02 17.12
N ILE A 471 0.33 34.94 16.67
CA ILE A 471 1.59 34.96 15.95
C ILE A 471 1.34 35.49 14.52
N ASP A 472 0.31 34.99 13.83
CA ASP A 472 -0.05 35.47 12.49
C ASP A 472 -0.52 36.94 12.44
N ARG A 473 -0.94 37.51 13.58
CA ARG A 473 -1.29 38.96 13.69
C ARG A 473 -0.10 39.85 14.01
N ASN A 474 1.00 39.31 14.52
CA ASN A 474 2.19 40.07 14.89
C ASN A 474 3.27 40.06 13.80
N ASP A 475 3.23 39.10 12.86
CA ASP A 475 4.14 39.05 11.70
C ASP A 475 3.59 39.81 10.47
N GLY A 476 2.50 40.55 10.64
CA GLY A 476 1.83 41.35 9.60
C GLY A 476 1.81 42.85 9.86
N ASN A 477 2.73 43.37 10.68
CA ASN A 477 2.81 44.81 10.99
C ASN A 477 4.17 45.40 10.63
#